data_AF-A0A151N0U8-F1
#
_entry.id   AF-A0A151N0U8-F1
#
_cell.length_a   1.000
_cell.length_b   1.000
_cell.length_c   1.000
_cell.angle_alpha   90.00
_cell.angle_beta   90.00
_cell.angle_gamma   90.00
#
_symmetry.space_group_name_H-M   'P 1'
#
loop_
_entity.id
_entity.type
_entity.pdbx_description
1 polymer ?
#
loop_
_entity_poly.entity_id
_entity_poly.type
_entity_poly.pdbx_seq_one_letter_code
_entity_poly.pdbx_strand_id
1 'polypeptide(L)'
;MKYEFNRDKTLDPSLTEMTEAAIRILSRNPKGFYLFVEGGRIDHGHHDGIAKAALMEAVEFDKAIQQAGELTDEAKTLTVVTADHSHVFSFGGYTLRGSSIFGTMRDAPRWHSHARDGVLPNA
;
A
#
# COMPACT_ATOMS: atom_id res chain seq x y z
N MET A 1 -11.80 10.07 6.14
CA MET A 1 -11.14 9.35 7.26
C MET A 1 -9.70 9.83 7.38
N LYS A 2 -9.06 9.64 8.55
CA LYS A 2 -7.61 9.92 8.71
C LYS A 2 -6.79 8.93 7.86
N TYR A 3 -5.53 9.24 7.56
CA TYR A 3 -4.59 8.23 7.04
C TYR A 3 -4.46 7.11 8.07
N GLU A 4 -4.24 5.87 7.64
CA GLU A 4 -4.18 4.67 8.49
C GLU A 4 -3.14 4.83 9.61
N PHE A 5 -1.97 5.37 9.32
CA PHE A 5 -0.93 5.58 10.32
C PHE A 5 -1.28 6.64 11.38
N ASN A 6 -2.31 7.45 11.14
CA ASN A 6 -2.86 8.46 12.05
C ASN A 6 -4.26 8.09 12.57
N ARG A 7 -4.76 6.90 12.26
CA ARG A 7 -6.12 6.47 12.61
C ARG A 7 -6.25 6.29 14.13
N ASP A 8 -7.37 6.76 14.68
CA ASP A 8 -7.73 6.42 16.06
C ASP A 8 -8.40 5.04 16.05
N LYS A 9 -7.67 4.02 16.49
CA LYS A 9 -8.13 2.63 16.45
C LYS A 9 -9.33 2.34 17.36
N THR A 10 -9.71 3.28 18.24
CA THR A 10 -10.88 3.13 19.12
C THR A 10 -12.14 3.76 18.53
N LEU A 11 -11.99 4.78 17.67
CA LEU A 11 -13.10 5.56 17.12
C LEU A 11 -13.31 5.34 15.61
N ASP A 12 -12.24 5.09 14.88
CA ASP A 12 -12.22 5.02 13.42
C ASP A 12 -11.89 3.58 12.98
N PRO A 13 -12.78 2.88 12.24
CA PRO A 13 -12.46 1.57 11.68
C PRO A 13 -11.42 1.70 10.56
N SER A 14 -10.63 0.66 10.33
CA SER A 14 -9.75 0.54 9.17
C SER A 14 -10.54 0.18 7.91
N LEU A 15 -9.93 0.32 6.73
CA LEU A 15 -10.58 -0.12 5.48
C LEU A 15 -10.85 -1.63 5.49
N THR A 16 -9.93 -2.39 6.06
CA THR A 16 -10.09 -3.84 6.29
C THR A 16 -11.32 -4.13 7.16
N GLU A 17 -11.46 -3.44 8.30
CA GLU A 17 -12.59 -3.62 9.23
C GLU A 17 -13.94 -3.24 8.59
N MET A 18 -13.97 -2.15 7.82
CA MET A 18 -15.17 -1.74 7.07
C MET A 18 -15.55 -2.76 5.99
N THR A 19 -14.56 -3.29 5.27
CA THR A 19 -14.77 -4.30 4.21
C THR A 19 -15.36 -5.58 4.79
N GLU A 20 -14.79 -6.08 5.90
CA GLU A 20 -15.33 -7.23 6.62
C GLU A 20 -16.77 -6.99 7.06
N ALA A 21 -17.05 -5.85 7.69
CA ALA A 21 -18.40 -5.52 8.15
C ALA A 21 -19.40 -5.48 6.99
N ALA A 22 -19.02 -4.88 5.86
CA ALA A 22 -19.84 -4.83 4.65
C ALA A 22 -20.14 -6.23 4.11
N ILE A 23 -19.13 -7.08 3.95
CA ILE A 23 -19.30 -8.46 3.46
C ILE A 23 -20.20 -9.27 4.39
N ARG A 24 -20.03 -9.15 5.72
CA ARG A 24 -20.89 -9.83 6.71
C ARG A 24 -22.37 -9.45 6.63
N ILE A 25 -22.68 -8.23 6.18
CA ILE A 25 -24.06 -7.77 5.99
C ILE A 25 -24.56 -8.21 4.62
N LEU A 26 -23.79 -7.95 3.56
CA LEU A 26 -24.18 -8.18 2.17
C LEU A 26 -24.32 -9.67 1.82
N SER A 27 -23.47 -10.53 2.39
CA SER A 27 -23.50 -11.99 2.19
C SER A 27 -24.79 -12.66 2.67
N ARG A 28 -25.61 -11.98 3.47
CA ARG A 28 -26.91 -12.50 3.92
C ARG A 28 -27.94 -12.58 2.79
N ASN A 29 -27.71 -11.87 1.69
CA ASN A 29 -28.61 -11.92 0.53
C ASN A 29 -28.32 -13.17 -0.32
N PRO A 30 -29.25 -14.13 -0.45
CA PRO A 30 -29.03 -15.33 -1.25
C PRO A 30 -28.90 -15.07 -2.76
N LYS A 31 -29.24 -13.86 -3.24
CA LYS A 31 -29.04 -13.45 -4.63
C LYS A 31 -27.63 -12.91 -4.91
N GLY A 32 -26.74 -12.89 -3.91
CA GLY A 32 -25.41 -12.29 -4.00
C GLY A 32 -25.42 -10.79 -3.74
N PHE A 33 -24.28 -10.15 -3.97
CA PHE A 33 -24.07 -8.73 -3.75
C PHE A 33 -23.08 -8.13 -4.74
N TYR A 34 -23.12 -6.81 -4.85
CA TYR A 34 -22.05 -5.99 -5.40
C TYR A 34 -21.46 -5.17 -4.26
N LEU A 35 -20.14 -5.07 -4.21
CA LEU A 35 -19.42 -4.27 -3.22
C LEU A 35 -18.31 -3.49 -3.92
N PHE A 36 -18.25 -2.19 -3.62
CA PHE A 36 -17.16 -1.31 -4.03
C PHE A 36 -16.36 -0.92 -2.78
N VAL A 37 -15.05 -1.14 -2.82
CA VAL A 37 -14.10 -0.79 -1.75
C VAL A 37 -13.01 0.07 -2.36
N GLU A 38 -12.73 1.21 -1.75
CA GLU A 38 -11.83 2.21 -2.31
C GLU A 38 -10.69 2.56 -1.34
N GLY A 39 -9.45 2.38 -1.79
CA GLY A 39 -8.25 2.92 -1.14
C GLY A 39 -8.03 4.41 -1.43
N GLY A 40 -9.06 5.25 -1.32
CA GLY A 40 -9.07 6.61 -1.90
C GLY A 40 -8.06 7.60 -1.29
N ARG A 41 -7.39 7.24 -0.19
CA ARG A 41 -6.33 8.06 0.41
C ARG A 41 -4.94 7.81 -0.17
N ILE A 42 -4.77 6.78 -1.01
CA ILE A 42 -3.54 6.59 -1.79
C ILE A 42 -3.30 7.82 -2.69
N ASP A 43 -4.35 8.25 -3.39
CA ASP A 43 -4.37 9.44 -4.24
C ASP A 43 -3.97 10.71 -3.47
N HIS A 44 -4.62 10.96 -2.33
CA HIS A 44 -4.30 12.10 -1.46
C HIS A 44 -2.83 12.11 -1.01
N GLY A 45 -2.27 10.94 -0.65
CA GLY A 45 -0.87 10.84 -0.26
C GLY A 45 0.09 11.19 -1.40
N HIS A 46 -0.26 10.85 -2.65
CA HIS A 46 0.51 11.25 -3.82
C HIS A 46 0.35 12.74 -4.14
N HIS A 47 -0.85 13.31 -4.03
CA HIS A 47 -1.08 14.75 -4.21
C HIS A 47 -0.35 15.61 -3.17
N ASP A 48 -0.23 15.14 -1.93
CA ASP A 48 0.54 15.79 -0.87
C ASP A 48 2.06 15.68 -1.10
N GLY A 49 2.52 14.85 -2.05
CA GLY A 49 3.93 14.54 -2.25
C GLY A 49 4.55 13.69 -1.14
N ILE A 50 3.72 13.02 -0.32
CA ILE A 50 4.14 12.24 0.84
C ILE A 50 4.03 10.75 0.49
N ALA A 51 5.07 10.19 -0.14
CA ALA A 51 5.11 8.79 -0.55
C ALA A 51 4.82 7.81 0.62
N LYS A 52 5.23 8.14 1.85
CA LYS A 52 4.91 7.34 3.03
C LYS A 52 3.41 7.24 3.29
N ALA A 53 2.65 8.32 3.08
CA ALA A 53 1.21 8.27 3.23
C ALA A 53 0.60 7.40 2.14
N ALA A 54 0.91 7.67 0.86
CA ALA A 54 0.36 6.92 -0.27
C ALA A 54 0.62 5.40 -0.16
N LEU A 55 1.86 5.00 0.11
CA LEU A 55 2.25 3.60 0.17
C LEU A 55 1.69 2.88 1.42
N MET A 56 1.54 3.57 2.55
CA MET A 56 0.90 2.98 3.73
C MET A 56 -0.61 2.79 3.55
N GLU A 57 -1.29 3.72 2.87
CA GLU A 57 -2.70 3.53 2.47
C GLU A 57 -2.84 2.38 1.47
N ALA A 58 -1.89 2.22 0.54
CA ALA A 58 -1.89 1.11 -0.41
C ALA A 58 -1.74 -0.25 0.30
N VAL A 59 -0.91 -0.32 1.34
CA VAL A 59 -0.81 -1.51 2.20
C VAL A 59 -2.12 -1.80 2.93
N GLU A 60 -2.83 -0.78 3.42
CA GLU A 60 -4.14 -0.99 4.05
C GLU A 60 -5.21 -1.43 3.04
N PHE A 61 -5.18 -0.92 1.81
CA PHE A 61 -6.05 -1.38 0.74
C PHE A 61 -5.77 -2.84 0.34
N ASP A 62 -4.50 -3.24 0.26
CA ASP A 62 -4.10 -4.63 0.02
C ASP A 62 -4.61 -5.60 1.10
N LYS A 63 -4.54 -5.20 2.38
CA LYS A 63 -5.14 -5.98 3.47
C LYS A 63 -6.66 -6.11 3.34
N ALA A 64 -7.35 -5.05 2.91
CA ALA A 64 -8.79 -5.10 2.69
C ALA A 64 -9.15 -6.08 1.54
N ILE A 65 -8.33 -6.14 0.49
CA ILE A 65 -8.44 -7.12 -0.60
C ILE A 65 -8.24 -8.54 -0.05
N GLN A 66 -7.18 -8.76 0.73
CA GLN A 66 -6.92 -10.06 1.37
C GLN A 66 -8.11 -10.50 2.23
N GLN A 67 -8.60 -9.61 3.11
CA GLN A 67 -9.74 -9.89 3.97
C GLN A 67 -11.01 -10.23 3.18
N ALA A 68 -11.24 -9.54 2.06
CA ALA A 68 -12.35 -9.87 1.17
C ALA A 68 -12.20 -11.28 0.57
N GLY A 69 -10.99 -11.66 0.14
CA GLY A 69 -10.67 -12.99 -0.35
C GLY A 69 -10.88 -14.08 0.71
N GLU A 70 -10.50 -13.82 1.96
CA GLU A 70 -10.70 -14.75 3.08
C GLU A 70 -12.19 -14.93 3.44
N LEU A 71 -13.04 -13.94 3.15
CA LEU A 71 -14.47 -13.94 3.47
C LEU A 71 -15.37 -14.36 2.30
N THR A 72 -14.80 -14.63 1.12
CA THR A 72 -15.55 -14.98 -0.08
C THR A 72 -15.04 -16.27 -0.73
N ASP A 73 -15.90 -16.91 -1.52
CA ASP A 73 -15.56 -18.11 -2.29
C ASP A 73 -15.21 -17.68 -3.72
N GLU A 74 -13.95 -17.86 -4.13
CA GLU A 74 -13.45 -17.49 -5.47
C GLU A 74 -14.21 -18.20 -6.60
N ALA A 75 -14.78 -19.38 -6.34
CA ALA A 75 -15.59 -20.08 -7.34
C ALA A 75 -16.95 -19.40 -7.61
N LYS A 76 -17.35 -18.46 -6.76
CA LYS A 76 -18.64 -17.75 -6.81
C LYS A 76 -18.51 -16.23 -6.82
N THR A 77 -17.30 -15.72 -6.66
CA THR A 77 -17.03 -14.28 -6.46
C THR A 77 -16.00 -13.83 -7.47
N LEU A 78 -16.38 -12.88 -8.33
CA LEU A 78 -15.43 -12.17 -9.18
C LEU A 78 -14.91 -10.95 -8.44
N THR A 79 -13.61 -10.93 -8.16
CA THR A 79 -12.92 -9.79 -7.56
C THR A 79 -12.07 -9.10 -8.61
N VAL A 80 -12.22 -7.79 -8.75
CA VAL A 80 -11.41 -6.95 -9.66
C VAL A 80 -10.72 -5.88 -8.83
N VAL A 81 -9.39 -5.82 -8.95
CA VAL A 81 -8.56 -4.77 -8.35
C VAL A 81 -7.98 -3.93 -9.47
N THR A 82 -8.15 -2.62 -9.39
CA THR A 82 -7.65 -1.68 -10.39
C THR A 82 -7.36 -0.32 -9.76
N ALA A 83 -6.68 0.54 -10.50
CA ALA A 83 -6.66 1.97 -10.27
C ALA A 83 -7.53 2.68 -11.33
N ASP A 84 -8.05 3.85 -10.98
CA ASP A 84 -8.73 4.77 -11.88
C ASP A 84 -7.73 5.59 -12.72
N HIS A 85 -6.62 6.00 -12.11
CA HIS A 85 -5.46 6.59 -12.77
C HIS A 85 -4.16 6.34 -11.98
N SER A 86 -3.04 6.88 -12.49
CA SER A 86 -1.75 6.86 -11.79
C SER A 86 -1.35 8.27 -11.36
N HIS A 87 -0.14 8.42 -10.81
CA HIS A 87 0.48 9.69 -10.45
C HIS A 87 1.89 9.77 -11.05
N VAL A 88 2.51 10.95 -11.00
CA VAL A 88 3.91 11.17 -11.42
C VAL A 88 4.94 10.60 -10.44
N PHE A 89 4.54 9.66 -9.58
CA PHE A 89 5.43 9.01 -8.63
C PHE A 89 6.42 8.11 -9.37
N SER A 90 7.70 8.24 -9.04
CA SER A 90 8.77 7.40 -9.56
C SER A 90 9.64 6.89 -8.43
N PHE A 91 9.99 5.61 -8.46
CA PHE A 91 11.00 5.01 -7.59
C PHE A 91 12.24 4.67 -8.42
N GLY A 92 13.40 5.17 -8.02
CA GLY A 92 14.65 5.02 -8.77
C GLY A 92 15.90 5.20 -7.92
N GLY A 93 17.04 5.41 -8.58
CA GLY A 93 18.36 5.41 -7.94
C GLY A 93 18.95 4.00 -7.83
N TYR A 94 20.15 3.90 -7.26
CA TYR A 94 20.91 2.65 -7.14
C TYR A 94 20.78 2.03 -5.74
N THR A 95 19.54 1.86 -5.27
CA THR A 95 19.29 1.31 -3.92
C THR A 95 19.60 -0.19 -3.86
N LEU A 96 20.30 -0.63 -2.81
CA LEU A 96 20.54 -2.05 -2.58
C LEU A 96 19.27 -2.78 -2.14
N ARG A 97 19.16 -4.06 -2.46
CA ARG A 97 18.08 -4.92 -1.98
C ARG A 97 17.99 -4.89 -0.45
N GLY A 98 16.77 -4.74 0.08
CA GLY A 98 16.51 -4.65 1.52
C GLY A 98 16.66 -3.25 2.12
N SER A 99 17.09 -2.26 1.34
CA SER A 99 17.09 -0.86 1.77
C SER A 99 15.66 -0.36 1.93
N SER A 100 15.43 0.54 2.90
CA SER A 100 14.13 1.19 3.07
C SER A 100 13.77 2.02 1.83
N ILE A 101 12.53 1.89 1.36
CA ILE A 101 11.96 2.73 0.29
C ILE A 101 11.76 4.19 0.72
N PHE A 102 11.70 4.44 2.03
CA PHE A 102 11.60 5.79 2.60
C PHE A 102 12.97 6.37 3.01
N GLY A 103 14.04 5.59 2.85
CA GLY A 103 15.41 5.98 3.20
C GLY A 103 16.13 6.65 2.03
N THR A 104 17.29 7.23 2.33
CA THR A 104 18.21 7.72 1.30
C THR A 104 19.29 6.68 1.01
N MET A 105 19.96 6.77 -0.15
CA MET A 105 21.08 5.86 -0.50
C MET A 105 22.19 5.85 0.55
N ARG A 106 22.34 6.93 1.33
CA ARG A 106 23.35 7.05 2.40
C ARG A 106 23.06 6.15 3.60
N ASP A 107 21.81 5.70 3.75
CA ASP A 107 21.36 4.89 4.89
C ASP A 107 21.54 3.39 4.65
N ALA A 108 21.99 2.99 3.45
CA ALA A 108 22.40 1.62 3.18
C ALA A 108 23.67 1.29 3.98
N PRO A 109 23.78 0.08 4.58
CA PRO A 109 24.96 -0.31 5.33
C PRO A 109 26.22 -0.12 4.47
N ARG A 110 27.13 0.74 4.95
CA ARG A 110 28.44 0.97 4.34
C ARG A 110 29.28 -0.30 4.46
N TRP A 111 29.15 -1.21 3.51
CA TRP A 111 29.98 -2.41 3.44
C TRP A 111 31.42 -2.15 2.93
N HIS A 112 31.85 -0.89 2.80
CA HIS A 112 33.16 -0.56 2.25
C HIS A 112 33.94 0.43 3.13
N SER A 113 34.62 -0.09 4.15
CA SER A 113 35.82 0.51 4.72
C SER A 113 37.11 0.00 4.06
N HIS A 114 37.04 -0.77 2.96
CA HIS A 114 38.21 -1.35 2.29
C HIS A 114 38.41 -0.96 0.81
N ALA A 115 37.61 -0.03 0.26
CA ALA A 115 37.82 0.47 -1.11
C ALA A 115 38.30 1.93 -1.14
N ARG A 116 39.15 2.32 -0.20
CA ARG A 116 40.11 3.40 -0.43
C ARG A 116 41.40 2.72 -0.86
N ASP A 117 41.50 2.40 -2.15
CA ASP A 117 42.74 2.15 -2.91
C ASP A 117 42.32 1.63 -4.28
N GLY A 118 41.78 2.53 -5.10
CA GLY A 118 41.23 2.18 -6.41
C GLY A 118 40.93 3.43 -7.21
N VAL A 119 41.98 4.20 -7.45
CA VAL A 119 42.01 5.30 -8.41
C VAL A 119 41.39 4.83 -9.73
N LEU A 120 40.35 5.52 -10.20
CA LEU A 120 40.11 5.70 -11.64
C LEU A 120 39.79 7.18 -11.88
N PRO A 121 40.68 7.93 -12.56
CA PRO A 121 40.42 9.30 -12.98
C PRO A 121 39.58 9.28 -14.26
N ASN A 122 38.66 10.24 -14.35
CA ASN A 122 38.03 10.80 -15.56
C ASN A 122 37.69 9.85 -16.71
N ALA A 123 36.40 9.58 -16.87
CA ALA A 123 35.69 9.54 -18.17
C ALA A 123 34.23 9.90 -17.95
#